data_AF-A0A1U9NKZ5-F1
#
_entry.id   AF-A0A1U9NKZ5-F1
#
_cell.length_a   1.000
_cell.length_b   1.000
_cell.length_c   1.000
_cell.angle_alpha   90.00
_cell.angle_beta   90.00
_cell.angle_gamma   90.00
#
_symmetry.space_group_name_H-M   'P 1'
#
loop_
_entity.id
_entity.type
_entity.pdbx_description
1 polymer ?
#
loop_
_entity_poly.entity_id
_entity_poly.type
_entity_poly.pdbx_seq_one_letter_code
_entity_poly.pdbx_strand_id
1 'polypeptide(L)'
;MNRNKKIEGTYILDGMLEGYITDANDEECLRRFLRQAKECKLHFHLSTEGERFTLLPDKKTNRLPQSVESVSSLLKHPLENLLACFAADDAVKFISTLRSIEYSPDTEKQALYCIGPDGGLMIEQRSVPADTVPPAAEMPLEDKLKIGAAAFAILAIVVGISAFFVPYGKIASDIYEGLKPYKIEDVSVQAENFHEYFTVEDIDRDRQNNQLILLCRKTPEFPASADKLNEQWLQSRDNLYAAMAVEALARKSLSCEYFDKEGELIGRSICRMRDIDDQPQLFAVALPFNRSIKKIEIRY
;
A
#
# COMPACT_ATOMS: atom_id res chain seq x y z
N MET A 1 16.43 -19.38 27.27
CA MET A 1 16.84 -18.04 26.83
C MET A 1 16.33 -17.04 27.87
N ASN A 2 17.21 -16.52 28.74
CA ASN A 2 16.82 -15.74 29.92
C ASN A 2 16.07 -14.46 29.51
N ARG A 3 14.78 -14.38 29.83
CA ARG A 3 13.86 -13.31 29.41
C ARG A 3 14.06 -11.96 30.11
N ASN A 4 15.04 -11.79 31.00
CA ASN A 4 15.23 -10.55 31.77
C ASN A 4 16.72 -10.19 31.95
N LYS A 5 17.53 -10.13 30.88
CA LYS A 5 18.85 -9.49 31.00
C LYS A 5 18.65 -7.97 30.99
N LYS A 6 19.10 -7.30 32.06
CA LYS A 6 19.13 -5.84 32.17
C LYS A 6 20.30 -5.32 31.35
N ILE A 7 20.05 -4.94 30.10
CA ILE A 7 21.11 -4.52 29.18
C ILE A 7 21.38 -3.04 29.39
N GLU A 8 22.63 -2.66 29.59
CA GLU A 8 23.03 -1.26 29.75
C GLU A 8 22.64 -0.41 28.54
N GLY A 9 22.24 0.83 28.79
CA GLY A 9 21.77 1.75 27.75
C GLY A 9 20.39 1.38 27.20
N THR A 10 19.61 0.58 27.95
CA THR A 10 18.21 0.29 27.62
C THR A 10 17.25 0.78 28.69
N TYR A 11 16.00 0.97 28.30
CA TYR A 11 14.94 1.39 29.20
C TYR A 11 13.62 0.66 28.94
N ILE A 12 12.76 0.69 29.94
CA ILE A 12 11.38 0.19 29.90
C ILE A 12 10.47 1.31 30.40
N LEU A 13 9.35 1.51 29.71
CA LEU A 13 8.24 2.31 30.20
C LEU A 13 7.11 1.39 30.63
N ASP A 14 6.47 1.72 31.75
CA ASP A 14 5.37 0.94 32.33
C ASP A 14 4.38 1.87 33.03
N GLY A 15 3.19 1.36 33.37
CA GLY A 15 2.10 2.16 33.93
C GLY A 15 1.24 2.79 32.84
N MET A 16 0.55 3.88 33.19
CA MET A 16 -0.36 4.58 32.28
C MET A 16 -0.61 6.01 32.72
N LEU A 17 -1.11 6.81 31.79
CA LEU A 17 -1.66 8.13 32.06
C LEU A 17 -3.15 8.14 31.65
N GLU A 18 -4.02 8.53 32.57
CA GLU A 18 -5.47 8.58 32.35
C GLU A 18 -6.00 9.97 32.62
N GLY A 19 -7.07 10.34 31.92
CA GLY A 19 -7.74 11.61 32.12
C GLY A 19 -9.07 11.67 31.38
N TYR A 20 -9.60 12.88 31.26
CA TYR A 20 -10.84 13.15 30.56
C TYR A 20 -10.61 14.04 29.34
N ILE A 21 -11.40 13.81 28.30
CA ILE A 21 -11.48 14.64 27.10
C ILE A 21 -12.75 15.47 27.24
N THR A 22 -12.60 16.78 27.36
CA THR A 22 -13.72 17.72 27.58
C THR A 22 -14.16 18.39 26.29
N ASP A 23 -13.25 18.54 25.32
CA ASP A 23 -13.54 19.10 24.01
C ASP A 23 -12.68 18.47 22.88
N ALA A 24 -12.89 18.94 21.64
CA ALA A 24 -12.16 18.44 20.48
C ALA A 24 -10.67 18.85 20.45
N ASN A 25 -10.30 19.94 21.15
CA ASN A 25 -8.92 20.41 21.22
C ASN A 25 -8.07 19.49 22.12
N ASP A 26 -8.66 18.93 23.18
CA ASP A 26 -8.04 17.92 24.04
C ASP A 26 -7.59 16.68 23.24
N GLU A 27 -8.45 16.18 22.35
CA GLU A 27 -8.13 15.03 21.50
C GLU A 27 -6.99 15.34 20.52
N GLU A 28 -7.00 16.53 19.92
CA GLU A 28 -5.90 16.98 19.06
C GLU A 28 -4.57 17.06 19.82
N CYS A 29 -4.61 17.52 21.07
CA CYS A 29 -3.45 17.60 21.94
C CYS A 29 -2.88 16.22 22.29
N LEU A 30 -3.73 15.23 22.59
CA LEU A 30 -3.32 13.84 22.77
C LEU A 30 -2.66 13.27 21.50
N ARG A 31 -3.25 13.53 20.32
CA ARG A 31 -2.68 13.10 19.03
C ARG A 31 -1.34 13.79 18.72
N ARG A 32 -1.19 15.07 19.08
CA ARG A 32 0.08 15.80 18.96
C ARG A 32 1.15 15.22 19.89
N PHE A 33 0.79 14.89 21.12
CA PHE A 33 1.68 14.18 22.05
C PHE A 33 2.15 12.85 21.46
N LEU A 34 1.25 12.03 20.91
CA LEU A 34 1.63 10.75 20.28
C LEU A 34 2.64 10.93 19.14
N ARG A 35 2.50 12.00 18.33
CA ARG A 35 3.45 12.32 17.25
C ARG A 35 4.83 12.70 17.81
N GLN A 36 4.88 13.60 18.79
CA GLN A 36 6.13 14.01 19.45
C GLN A 36 6.83 12.84 20.14
N ALA A 37 6.08 12.02 20.88
CA ALA A 37 6.58 10.82 21.53
C ALA A 37 7.21 9.88 20.49
N LYS A 38 6.53 9.66 19.35
CA LYS A 38 7.03 8.81 18.27
C LYS A 38 8.32 9.34 17.63
N GLU A 39 8.47 10.65 17.45
CA GLU A 39 9.72 11.27 16.98
C GLU A 39 10.89 10.98 17.93
N CYS A 40 10.62 10.95 19.23
CA CYS A 40 11.57 10.54 20.27
C CYS A 40 11.70 9.01 20.41
N LYS A 41 11.11 8.21 19.51
CA LYS A 41 11.06 6.73 19.57
C LYS A 41 10.36 6.18 20.82
N LEU A 42 9.48 6.96 21.43
CA LEU A 42 8.60 6.55 22.51
C LEU A 42 7.27 6.13 21.89
N HIS A 43 6.84 4.91 22.20
CA HIS A 43 5.60 4.36 21.65
C HIS A 43 4.53 4.31 22.73
N PHE A 44 3.42 4.98 22.46
CA PHE A 44 2.23 4.99 23.30
C PHE A 44 1.01 4.56 22.49
N HIS A 45 0.10 3.87 23.15
CA HIS A 45 -1.23 3.53 22.68
C HIS A 45 -2.25 4.42 23.38
N LEU A 46 -3.05 5.13 22.61
CA LEU A 46 -4.19 5.90 23.10
C LEU A 46 -5.46 5.07 22.93
N SER A 47 -6.17 4.84 24.03
CA SER A 47 -7.53 4.33 24.04
C SER A 47 -8.46 5.42 24.55
N THR A 48 -9.61 5.58 23.89
CA THR A 48 -10.64 6.54 24.29
C THR A 48 -11.96 5.80 24.45
N GLU A 49 -12.55 5.87 25.65
CA GLU A 49 -13.84 5.26 25.98
C GLU A 49 -14.78 6.36 26.52
N GLY A 50 -15.66 6.85 25.64
CA GLY A 50 -16.49 8.02 25.94
C GLY A 50 -15.63 9.27 26.14
N GLU A 51 -15.82 9.96 27.26
CA GLU A 51 -15.05 11.15 27.65
C GLU A 51 -13.74 10.80 28.38
N ARG A 52 -13.36 9.53 28.48
CA ARG A 52 -12.12 9.11 29.16
C ARG A 52 -11.07 8.70 28.15
N PHE A 53 -9.81 9.01 28.46
CA PHE A 53 -8.69 8.49 27.72
C PHE A 53 -7.71 7.75 28.63
N THR A 54 -7.01 6.79 28.04
CA THR A 54 -5.89 6.06 28.64
C THR A 54 -4.73 6.04 27.65
N LEU A 55 -3.56 6.47 28.10
CA LEU A 55 -2.29 6.41 27.39
C LEU A 55 -1.41 5.33 28.02
N LEU A 56 -1.12 4.29 27.25
CA LEU A 56 -0.32 3.15 27.66
C LEU A 56 1.00 3.11 26.88
N PRO A 57 2.17 3.10 27.53
CA PRO A 57 3.43 2.89 26.84
C PRO A 57 3.55 1.44 26.37
N ASP A 58 4.32 1.24 25.31
CA ASP A 58 4.72 -0.09 24.87
C ASP A 58 5.68 -0.72 25.91
N LYS A 59 5.23 -1.79 26.56
CA LYS A 59 6.01 -2.53 27.57
C LYS A 59 7.10 -3.39 26.91
N LYS A 60 8.06 -2.73 26.28
CA LYS A 60 9.22 -3.33 25.61
C LYS A 60 10.50 -2.68 26.13
N THR A 61 11.58 -3.46 26.12
CA THR A 61 12.92 -2.95 26.35
C THR A 61 13.40 -2.21 25.10
N ASN A 62 13.64 -0.91 25.22
CA ASN A 62 14.07 -0.04 24.14
C ASN A 62 15.51 0.44 24.38
N ARG A 63 16.27 0.73 23.33
CA ARG A 63 17.60 1.34 23.47
C ARG A 63 17.45 2.84 23.70
N LEU A 64 18.14 3.36 24.71
CA LEU A 64 18.27 4.80 24.91
C LEU A 64 19.14 5.38 23.79
N PRO A 65 18.71 6.44 23.09
CA PRO A 65 19.54 7.11 22.10
C PRO A 65 20.83 7.64 22.73
N GLN A 66 21.97 7.47 22.06
CA GLN A 66 23.28 7.91 22.58
C GLN A 66 23.36 9.43 22.83
N SER A 67 22.52 10.22 22.16
CA SER A 67 22.47 11.68 22.30
C SER A 67 21.68 12.15 23.52
N VAL A 68 21.14 11.23 24.33
CA VAL A 68 20.21 11.55 25.42
C VAL A 68 20.72 10.99 26.73
N GLU A 69 20.77 11.85 27.75
CA GLU A 69 21.30 11.50 29.07
C GLU A 69 20.38 10.57 29.87
N SER A 70 19.06 10.72 29.74
CA SER A 70 18.10 9.90 30.48
C SER A 70 16.72 9.81 29.84
N VAL A 71 15.96 8.79 30.22
CA VAL A 71 14.54 8.66 29.83
C VAL A 71 13.70 9.81 30.39
N SER A 72 14.01 10.28 31.61
CA SER A 72 13.36 11.44 32.22
C SER A 72 13.47 12.69 31.35
N SER A 73 14.64 12.95 30.76
CA SER A 73 14.80 14.07 29.83
C SER A 73 14.03 13.90 28.52
N LEU A 74 13.83 12.67 28.04
CA LEU A 74 13.01 12.39 26.85
C LEU A 74 11.53 12.64 27.08
N LEU A 75 11.02 12.27 28.27
CA LEU A 75 9.59 12.33 28.58
C LEU A 75 9.14 13.66 29.15
N LYS A 76 10.03 14.41 29.81
CA LYS A 76 9.68 15.64 30.52
C LYS A 76 8.97 16.65 29.61
N HIS A 77 9.59 17.06 28.51
CA HIS A 77 8.99 18.07 27.62
C HIS A 77 7.71 17.60 26.92
N PRO A 78 7.62 16.38 26.34
CA PRO A 78 6.36 15.89 25.79
C PRO A 78 5.22 15.85 26.81
N LEU A 79 5.50 15.43 28.05
CA LEU A 79 4.47 15.37 29.11
C LEU A 79 4.09 16.77 29.60
N GLU A 80 5.04 17.67 29.81
CA GLU A 80 4.75 19.08 30.15
C GLU A 80 3.91 19.76 29.06
N ASN A 81 4.25 19.53 27.79
CA ASN A 81 3.49 20.06 26.67
C ASN A 81 2.07 19.48 26.63
N LEU A 82 1.91 18.19 26.89
CA LEU A 82 0.60 17.56 26.96
C LEU A 82 -0.24 18.21 28.07
N LEU A 83 0.31 18.34 29.29
CA LEU A 83 -0.41 18.92 30.43
C LEU A 83 -0.76 20.39 30.21
N ALA A 84 0.13 21.17 29.60
CA ALA A 84 -0.11 22.58 29.28
C ALA A 84 -1.22 22.81 28.24
N CYS A 85 -1.67 21.76 27.55
CA CYS A 85 -2.80 21.86 26.63
C CYS A 85 -4.16 21.89 27.34
N PHE A 86 -4.22 21.34 28.56
CA PHE A 86 -5.44 21.26 29.34
C PHE A 86 -5.52 22.45 30.29
N ALA A 87 -6.74 22.90 30.59
CA ALA A 87 -6.93 23.87 31.66
C ALA A 87 -6.41 23.28 32.99
N ALA A 88 -5.84 24.11 33.86
CA ALA A 88 -5.25 23.64 35.11
C ALA A 88 -6.23 22.78 35.95
N ASP A 89 -7.50 23.20 36.03
CA ASP A 89 -8.56 22.48 36.75
C ASP A 89 -8.87 21.08 36.16
N ASP A 90 -8.57 20.86 34.88
CA ASP A 90 -8.75 19.57 34.21
C ASP A 90 -7.48 18.72 34.25
N ALA A 91 -6.30 19.35 34.20
CA ALA A 91 -5.02 18.67 34.34
C ALA A 91 -4.87 17.99 35.71
N VAL A 92 -5.42 18.58 36.79
CA VAL A 92 -5.43 17.96 38.14
C VAL A 92 -6.24 16.66 38.16
N LYS A 93 -7.18 16.45 37.23
CA LYS A 93 -7.99 15.23 37.14
C LYS A 93 -7.24 14.08 36.48
N PHE A 94 -6.04 14.32 35.96
CA PHE A 94 -5.24 13.29 35.33
C PHE A 94 -4.63 12.38 36.40
N ILE A 95 -4.67 11.08 36.15
CA ILE A 95 -4.07 10.07 37.02
C ILE A 95 -2.90 9.46 36.27
N SER A 96 -1.70 9.62 36.82
CA SER A 96 -0.50 9.01 36.26
C SER A 96 0.05 7.93 37.18
N THR A 97 0.23 6.73 36.61
CA THR A 97 1.05 5.66 37.17
C THR A 97 2.28 5.40 36.30
N LEU A 98 2.53 6.30 35.33
CA LEU A 98 3.63 6.19 34.38
C LEU A 98 4.96 6.18 35.13
N ARG A 99 5.80 5.21 34.77
CA ARG A 99 7.14 5.04 35.32
C ARG A 99 8.11 4.58 34.25
N SER A 100 9.37 4.91 34.46
CA SER A 100 10.47 4.43 33.64
C SER A 100 11.49 3.68 34.48
N ILE A 101 12.14 2.70 33.85
CA ILE A 101 13.30 2.00 34.39
C ILE A 101 14.39 2.08 33.33
N GLU A 102 15.50 2.71 33.65
CA GLU A 102 16.68 2.84 32.79
C GLU A 102 17.83 2.04 33.39
N TYR A 103 18.50 1.22 32.57
CA TYR A 103 19.64 0.40 32.98
C TYR A 103 20.95 1.10 32.62
N SER A 104 21.66 1.53 33.65
CA SER A 104 23.03 2.07 33.59
C SER A 104 24.01 1.01 34.12
N PRO A 105 25.33 1.19 33.98
CA PRO A 105 26.30 0.28 34.59
C PRO A 105 26.03 0.11 36.10
N ASP A 106 25.86 -1.15 36.51
CA ASP A 106 25.63 -1.61 37.90
C ASP A 106 24.40 -1.02 38.61
N THR A 107 23.53 -0.31 37.89
CA THR A 107 22.43 0.46 38.47
C THR A 107 21.21 0.50 37.57
N GLU A 108 20.02 0.51 38.18
CA GLU A 108 18.79 0.89 37.52
C GLU A 108 18.26 2.20 38.09
N LYS A 109 17.98 3.17 37.20
CA LYS A 109 17.32 4.41 37.56
C LYS A 109 15.82 4.21 37.36
N GLN A 110 15.06 4.36 38.43
CA GLN A 110 13.61 4.27 38.41
C GLN A 110 13.05 5.68 38.56
N ALA A 111 12.18 6.10 37.64
CA ALA A 111 11.47 7.37 37.74
C ALA A 111 9.95 7.17 37.71
N LEU A 112 9.24 7.94 38.53
CA LEU A 112 7.78 8.03 38.56
C LEU A 112 7.37 9.42 38.07
N TYR A 113 6.44 9.47 37.13
CA TYR A 113 5.93 10.71 36.54
C TYR A 113 4.56 11.00 37.15
N CYS A 114 4.51 11.84 38.17
CA CYS A 114 3.31 12.22 38.90
C CYS A 114 2.75 13.54 38.37
N ILE A 115 1.44 13.74 38.54
CA ILE A 115 0.78 15.01 38.25
C ILE A 115 0.47 15.69 39.57
N GLY A 116 1.00 16.90 39.73
CA GLY A 116 0.88 17.68 40.95
C GLY A 116 -0.52 18.28 41.13
N PRO A 117 -0.82 18.80 42.32
CA PRO A 117 -2.10 19.44 42.63
C PRO A 117 -2.34 20.74 41.86
N ASP A 118 -1.31 21.27 41.20
CA ASP A 118 -1.35 22.42 40.30
C ASP A 118 -1.49 22.01 38.81
N GLY A 119 -1.62 20.71 38.53
CA GLY A 119 -1.61 20.16 37.17
C GLY A 119 -0.22 20.05 36.55
N GLY A 120 0.85 20.38 37.30
CA GLY A 120 2.23 20.32 36.84
C GLY A 120 2.82 18.90 36.86
N LEU A 121 3.87 18.66 36.08
CA LEU A 121 4.60 17.39 36.09
C LEU A 121 5.60 17.35 37.26
N MET A 122 5.47 16.37 38.15
CA MET A 122 6.44 16.05 39.19
C MET A 122 7.15 14.75 38.85
N ILE A 123 8.49 14.76 38.84
CA ILE A 123 9.29 13.57 38.54
C ILE A 123 10.05 13.16 39.81
N GLU A 124 9.71 12.01 40.37
CA GLU A 124 10.46 11.40 41.47
C GLU A 124 11.39 10.33 40.92
N GLN A 125 12.68 10.43 41.25
CA GLN A 125 13.69 9.51 40.73
C GLN A 125 14.53 8.92 41.85
N ARG A 126 14.87 7.63 41.71
CA ARG A 126 15.85 6.95 42.55
C ARG A 126 16.72 6.02 41.72
N SER A 127 17.95 5.81 42.18
CA SER A 127 18.87 4.81 41.62
C SER A 127 19.00 3.64 42.58
N VAL A 128 18.92 2.43 42.05
CA VAL A 128 19.03 1.18 42.82
C VAL A 128 20.12 0.31 42.21
N PRO A 129 20.98 -0.35 43.01
CA PRO A 129 21.94 -1.31 42.48
C PRO A 129 21.25 -2.41 41.66
N ALA A 130 21.81 -2.75 40.51
CA ALA A 130 21.26 -3.78 39.63
C ALA A 130 22.38 -4.54 38.91
N ASP A 131 22.20 -5.85 38.72
CA ASP A 131 23.08 -6.66 37.89
C ASP A 131 22.76 -6.39 36.40
N THR A 132 23.60 -5.58 35.75
CA THR A 132 23.46 -5.19 34.34
C THR A 132 24.52 -5.83 33.47
N VAL A 133 24.21 -5.99 32.20
CA VAL A 133 25.13 -6.56 31.20
C VAL A 133 25.38 -5.52 30.12
N PRO A 134 26.64 -5.26 29.72
CA PRO A 134 26.93 -4.37 28.61
C PRO A 134 26.28 -4.89 27.31
N PRO A 135 25.90 -3.99 26.39
CA PRO A 135 25.35 -4.40 25.10
C PRO A 135 26.34 -5.29 24.36
N ALA A 136 25.82 -6.27 23.61
CA ALA A 136 26.66 -7.06 22.71
C ALA A 136 27.42 -6.12 21.77
N ALA A 137 28.74 -6.32 21.66
CA ALA A 137 29.57 -5.54 20.76
C ALA A 137 29.00 -5.59 19.35
N GLU A 138 28.97 -4.44 18.67
CA GLU A 138 28.55 -4.41 17.28
C GLU A 138 29.48 -5.30 16.46
N MET A 139 28.90 -6.15 15.63
CA MET A 139 29.68 -7.01 14.75
C MET A 139 30.54 -6.13 13.83
N PRO A 140 31.86 -6.41 13.71
CA PRO A 140 32.75 -5.68 12.82
C PRO A 140 32.21 -5.66 11.40
N LEU A 141 32.45 -4.57 10.67
CA LEU A 141 32.00 -4.43 9.27
C LEU A 141 32.51 -5.58 8.40
N GLU A 142 33.75 -6.04 8.63
CA GLU A 142 34.35 -7.16 7.92
C GLU A 142 33.55 -8.46 8.08
N ASP A 143 33.06 -8.74 9.28
CA ASP A 143 32.29 -9.96 9.54
C ASP A 143 30.87 -9.86 8.98
N LYS A 144 30.26 -8.66 9.02
CA LYS A 144 29.00 -8.40 8.31
C LYS A 144 29.14 -8.64 6.80
N LEU A 145 30.25 -8.19 6.20
CA LEU A 145 30.55 -8.40 4.79
C LEU A 145 30.79 -9.88 4.45
N LYS A 146 31.55 -10.60 5.28
CA LYS A 146 31.77 -12.05 5.09
C LYS A 146 30.47 -12.83 5.14
N ILE A 147 29.60 -12.54 6.12
CA ILE A 147 28.28 -13.16 6.23
C ILE A 147 27.41 -12.81 5.01
N GLY A 148 27.40 -11.54 4.59
CA GLY A 148 26.70 -11.10 3.39
C GLY A 148 27.17 -11.83 2.13
N ALA A 149 28.49 -11.96 1.96
CA ALA A 149 29.10 -12.68 0.84
C ALA A 149 28.76 -14.19 0.87
N ALA A 150 28.78 -14.82 2.05
CA ALA A 150 28.41 -16.21 2.21
C ALA A 150 26.92 -16.44 1.87
N ALA A 151 26.03 -15.58 2.35
CA ALA A 151 24.61 -15.63 2.03
C ALA A 151 24.37 -15.45 0.53
N PHE A 152 25.08 -14.51 -0.10
CA PHE A 152 25.02 -14.30 -1.55
C PHE A 152 25.53 -15.51 -2.34
N ALA A 153 26.63 -16.13 -1.90
CA ALA A 153 27.16 -17.34 -2.53
C ALA A 153 26.17 -18.51 -2.46
N ILE A 154 25.54 -18.73 -1.30
CA ILE A 154 24.48 -19.74 -1.15
C ILE A 154 23.32 -19.45 -2.09
N LEU A 155 22.86 -18.20 -2.13
CA LEU A 155 21.78 -17.79 -3.03
C LEU A 155 22.15 -18.04 -4.51
N ALA A 156 23.37 -17.68 -4.91
CA ALA A 156 23.87 -17.91 -6.27
C ALA A 156 23.92 -19.40 -6.63
N ILE A 157 24.31 -20.27 -5.69
CA ILE A 157 24.29 -21.73 -5.88
C ILE A 157 22.85 -22.22 -6.07
N VAL A 158 21.92 -21.79 -5.22
CA VAL A 158 20.50 -22.18 -5.33
C VAL A 158 19.93 -21.75 -6.69
N VAL A 159 20.18 -20.50 -7.11
CA VAL A 159 19.76 -19.97 -8.42
C VAL A 159 20.41 -20.74 -9.57
N GLY A 160 21.69 -21.07 -9.45
CA GLY A 160 22.41 -21.85 -10.46
C GLY A 160 21.83 -23.26 -10.63
N ILE A 161 21.50 -23.94 -9.53
CA ILE A 161 20.85 -25.26 -9.56
C ILE A 161 19.44 -25.16 -10.12
N SER A 162 18.66 -24.16 -9.71
CA SER A 162 17.30 -24.00 -10.20
C SER A 162 17.24 -23.58 -11.68
N ALA A 163 18.31 -22.99 -12.24
CA ALA A 163 18.37 -22.61 -13.65
C ALA A 163 18.31 -23.81 -14.61
N PHE A 164 18.61 -25.03 -14.15
CA PHE A 164 18.41 -26.25 -14.95
C PHE A 164 16.92 -26.57 -15.15
N PHE A 165 16.05 -26.10 -14.28
CA PHE A 165 14.62 -26.39 -14.30
C PHE A 165 13.76 -25.18 -14.66
N VAL A 166 14.25 -23.98 -14.36
CA VAL A 166 13.50 -22.74 -14.52
C VAL A 166 14.17 -21.86 -15.59
N PRO A 167 13.45 -21.46 -16.65
CA PRO A 167 13.98 -20.60 -17.68
C PRO A 167 14.02 -19.14 -17.18
N TYR A 168 14.94 -18.81 -16.27
CA TYR A 168 15.08 -17.47 -15.70
C TYR A 168 15.30 -16.38 -16.76
N GLY A 169 15.95 -16.70 -17.87
CA GLY A 169 16.06 -15.79 -19.01
C GLY A 169 14.70 -15.39 -19.60
N LYS A 170 13.77 -16.35 -19.71
CA LYS A 170 12.39 -16.08 -20.16
C LYS A 170 11.64 -15.26 -19.11
N ILE A 171 11.73 -15.62 -17.84
CA ILE A 171 11.10 -14.87 -16.74
C ILE A 171 11.60 -13.42 -16.69
N ALA A 172 12.91 -13.20 -16.81
CA ALA A 172 13.50 -11.87 -16.82
C ALA A 172 13.09 -11.07 -18.07
N SER A 173 13.02 -11.72 -19.23
CA SER A 173 12.50 -11.13 -20.46
C SER A 173 11.03 -10.72 -20.31
N ASP A 174 10.19 -11.60 -19.76
CA ASP A 174 8.76 -11.36 -19.57
C ASP A 174 8.52 -10.21 -18.57
N ILE A 175 9.30 -10.14 -17.48
CA ILE A 175 9.27 -9.02 -16.52
C ILE A 175 9.73 -7.72 -17.18
N TYR A 176 10.83 -7.76 -17.93
CA TYR A 176 11.35 -6.58 -18.62
C TYR A 176 10.40 -6.08 -19.71
N GLU A 177 9.76 -6.99 -20.45
CA GLU A 177 8.73 -6.66 -21.42
C GLU A 177 7.46 -6.13 -20.76
N GLY A 178 7.07 -6.66 -19.60
CA GLY A 178 5.96 -6.12 -18.80
C GLY A 178 6.21 -4.71 -18.27
N LEU A 179 7.47 -4.33 -18.08
CA LEU A 179 7.89 -2.98 -17.66
C LEU A 179 8.08 -2.01 -18.83
N LYS A 180 8.16 -2.48 -20.08
CA LYS A 180 8.26 -1.59 -21.23
C LYS A 180 6.97 -0.79 -21.38
N PRO A 181 7.04 0.54 -21.53
CA PRO A 181 5.86 1.35 -21.81
C PRO A 181 5.23 0.85 -23.11
N TYR A 182 3.97 0.50 -22.99
CA TYR A 182 3.14 0.05 -24.09
C TYR A 182 3.04 1.13 -25.19
N LYS A 183 3.48 0.82 -26.41
CA LYS A 183 3.36 1.70 -27.58
C LYS A 183 2.08 1.38 -28.34
N ILE A 184 1.23 2.38 -28.52
CA ILE A 184 -0.09 2.20 -29.14
C ILE A 184 0.07 2.02 -30.65
N GLU A 185 1.12 2.62 -31.24
CA GLU A 185 1.37 2.62 -32.67
C GLU A 185 1.70 1.22 -33.23
N ASP A 186 2.09 0.29 -32.35
CA ASP A 186 2.45 -1.09 -32.71
C ASP A 186 1.26 -2.07 -32.65
N VAL A 187 0.06 -1.60 -32.25
CA VAL A 187 -1.15 -2.43 -32.13
C VAL A 187 -1.95 -2.40 -33.43
N SER A 188 -2.05 -3.55 -34.09
CA SER A 188 -2.96 -3.74 -35.22
C SER A 188 -4.36 -4.13 -34.75
N VAL A 189 -5.40 -3.46 -35.23
CA VAL A 189 -6.80 -3.84 -34.92
C VAL A 189 -7.45 -4.38 -36.19
N GLN A 190 -8.01 -5.57 -36.11
CA GLN A 190 -8.73 -6.21 -37.21
C GLN A 190 -10.21 -6.33 -36.85
N ALA A 191 -11.05 -5.71 -37.67
CA ALA A 191 -12.51 -5.73 -37.57
C ALA A 191 -13.15 -6.31 -38.83
N GLU A 192 -12.51 -7.31 -39.46
CA GLU A 192 -12.94 -7.86 -40.76
C GLU A 192 -14.40 -8.35 -40.74
N ASN A 193 -14.85 -8.96 -39.64
CA ASN A 193 -16.24 -9.43 -39.51
C ASN A 193 -17.29 -8.29 -39.42
N PHE A 194 -16.84 -7.05 -39.22
CA PHE A 194 -17.72 -5.89 -39.02
C PHE A 194 -17.41 -4.72 -39.97
N HIS A 195 -16.53 -4.91 -40.96
CA HIS A 195 -16.08 -3.85 -41.87
C HIS A 195 -17.22 -3.16 -42.63
N GLU A 196 -18.32 -3.90 -42.90
CA GLU A 196 -19.51 -3.36 -43.53
C GLU A 196 -20.26 -2.38 -42.61
N TYR A 197 -20.14 -2.50 -41.29
CA TYR A 197 -20.91 -1.74 -40.30
C TYR A 197 -20.11 -0.62 -39.63
N PHE A 198 -18.82 -0.82 -39.37
CA PHE A 198 -17.94 0.21 -38.82
C PHE A 198 -16.47 -0.02 -39.16
N THR A 199 -15.69 1.05 -39.09
CA THR A 199 -14.23 1.03 -39.26
C THR A 199 -13.57 1.59 -38.01
N VAL A 200 -12.45 0.99 -37.59
CA VAL A 200 -11.62 1.50 -36.50
C VAL A 200 -10.73 2.61 -37.06
N GLU A 201 -10.84 3.82 -36.51
CA GLU A 201 -10.11 5.00 -37.01
C GLU A 201 -8.88 5.32 -36.16
N ASP A 202 -9.01 5.18 -34.85
CA ASP A 202 -7.96 5.55 -33.91
C ASP A 202 -7.99 4.62 -32.69
N ILE A 203 -6.86 4.59 -32.00
CA ILE A 203 -6.66 3.85 -30.76
C ILE A 203 -6.07 4.83 -29.77
N ASP A 204 -6.80 5.13 -28.71
CA ASP A 204 -6.30 5.92 -27.60
C ASP A 204 -6.05 5.02 -26.37
N ARG A 205 -5.29 5.51 -25.39
CA ARG A 205 -5.04 4.83 -24.13
C ARG A 205 -5.55 5.65 -22.96
N ASP A 206 -6.52 5.08 -22.26
CA ASP A 206 -6.91 5.56 -20.94
C ASP A 206 -5.88 5.10 -19.90
N ARG A 207 -5.01 6.02 -19.49
CA ARG A 207 -3.98 5.79 -18.47
C ARG A 207 -4.56 5.61 -17.06
N GLN A 208 -5.75 6.14 -16.78
CA GLN A 208 -6.36 6.05 -15.45
C GLN A 208 -6.97 4.68 -15.23
N ASN A 209 -7.65 4.13 -16.24
CA ASN A 209 -8.32 2.83 -16.14
C ASN A 209 -7.52 1.67 -16.74
N ASN A 210 -6.33 1.94 -17.30
CA ASN A 210 -5.49 0.98 -18.02
C ASN A 210 -6.26 0.24 -19.14
N GLN A 211 -6.90 1.01 -20.01
CA GLN A 211 -7.71 0.50 -21.13
C GLN A 211 -7.25 1.11 -22.45
N LEU A 212 -7.42 0.37 -23.54
CA LEU A 212 -7.38 0.95 -24.88
C LEU A 212 -8.78 1.38 -25.26
N ILE A 213 -8.91 2.55 -25.86
CA ILE A 213 -10.16 3.07 -26.38
C ILE A 213 -10.06 3.02 -27.90
N LEU A 214 -10.83 2.13 -28.52
CA LEU A 214 -10.94 2.07 -29.96
C LEU A 214 -12.00 3.09 -30.40
N LEU A 215 -11.59 4.04 -31.23
CA LEU A 215 -12.49 5.00 -31.85
C LEU A 215 -13.01 4.40 -33.15
N CYS A 216 -14.30 4.10 -33.21
CA CYS A 216 -14.92 3.51 -34.38
C CYS A 216 -15.90 4.46 -35.07
N ARG A 217 -15.79 4.56 -36.39
CA ARG A 217 -16.72 5.28 -37.26
C ARG A 217 -17.74 4.31 -37.84
N LYS A 218 -19.02 4.62 -37.64
CA LYS A 218 -20.13 3.87 -38.24
C LYS A 218 -20.17 4.09 -39.75
N THR A 219 -20.43 3.05 -40.51
CA THR A 219 -20.75 3.15 -41.94
C THR A 219 -22.25 3.46 -42.12
N PRO A 220 -22.70 3.79 -43.36
CA PRO A 220 -24.12 3.93 -43.66
C PRO A 220 -24.95 2.65 -43.43
N GLU A 221 -24.31 1.48 -43.48
CA GLU A 221 -24.95 0.19 -43.25
C GLU A 221 -25.10 -0.15 -41.76
N PHE A 222 -24.53 0.63 -40.85
CA PHE A 222 -24.77 0.44 -39.43
C PHE A 222 -26.28 0.55 -39.11
N PRO A 223 -26.87 -0.41 -38.37
CA PRO A 223 -28.29 -0.38 -38.04
C PRO A 223 -28.59 0.73 -37.04
N ALA A 224 -29.18 1.82 -37.52
CA ALA A 224 -29.56 2.98 -36.71
C ALA A 224 -30.90 2.79 -35.95
N SER A 225 -31.68 1.77 -36.30
CA SER A 225 -32.97 1.47 -35.68
C SER A 225 -33.22 -0.03 -35.57
N ALA A 226 -34.14 -0.42 -34.68
CA ALA A 226 -34.56 -1.81 -34.51
C ALA A 226 -35.18 -2.40 -35.79
N ASP A 227 -35.88 -1.58 -36.58
CA ASP A 227 -36.48 -2.02 -37.84
C ASP A 227 -35.41 -2.36 -38.88
N LYS A 228 -34.41 -1.48 -39.05
CA LYS A 228 -33.29 -1.72 -39.98
C LYS A 228 -32.45 -2.93 -39.57
N LEU A 229 -32.28 -3.14 -38.25
CA LEU A 229 -31.62 -4.33 -37.71
C LEU A 229 -32.40 -5.62 -38.04
N ASN A 230 -33.73 -5.60 -37.93
CA ASN A 230 -34.56 -6.76 -38.25
C ASN A 230 -34.58 -7.06 -39.77
N GLU A 231 -34.55 -6.04 -40.62
CA GLU A 231 -34.37 -6.21 -42.07
C GLU A 231 -33.03 -6.86 -42.40
N GLN A 232 -31.94 -6.39 -41.79
CA GLN A 232 -30.60 -6.97 -41.96
C GLN A 232 -30.51 -8.41 -41.42
N TRP A 233 -31.22 -8.72 -40.32
CA TRP A 233 -31.32 -10.09 -39.80
C TRP A 233 -32.00 -11.02 -40.80
N LEU A 234 -33.06 -10.58 -41.46
CA LEU A 234 -33.76 -11.36 -42.48
C LEU A 234 -32.88 -11.58 -43.72
N GLN A 235 -32.11 -10.58 -44.14
CA GLN A 235 -31.20 -10.64 -45.29
C GLN A 235 -29.96 -11.50 -45.05
N SER A 236 -29.50 -11.58 -43.80
CA SER A 236 -28.30 -12.34 -43.42
C SER A 236 -28.56 -13.82 -43.11
N ARG A 237 -29.82 -14.29 -43.16
CA ARG A 237 -30.20 -15.68 -42.80
C ARG A 237 -29.43 -16.76 -43.52
N ASP A 238 -29.05 -16.52 -44.78
CA ASP A 238 -28.38 -17.52 -45.62
C ASP A 238 -26.85 -17.51 -45.46
N ASN A 239 -26.28 -16.56 -44.71
CA ASN A 239 -24.85 -16.46 -44.42
C ASN A 239 -24.61 -16.41 -42.91
N LEU A 240 -24.10 -17.50 -42.34
CA LEU A 240 -23.84 -17.63 -40.91
C LEU A 240 -22.99 -16.49 -40.34
N TYR A 241 -21.93 -16.07 -41.03
CA TYR A 241 -21.05 -15.00 -40.53
C TYR A 241 -21.74 -13.65 -40.48
N ALA A 242 -22.53 -13.35 -41.51
CA ALA A 242 -23.35 -12.13 -41.55
C ALA A 242 -24.43 -12.17 -40.45
N ALA A 243 -25.09 -13.31 -40.25
CA ALA A 243 -26.08 -13.48 -39.19
C ALA A 243 -25.46 -13.24 -37.80
N MET A 244 -24.29 -13.83 -37.52
CA MET A 244 -23.60 -13.65 -36.25
C MET A 244 -23.14 -12.20 -36.01
N ALA A 245 -22.70 -11.50 -37.06
CA ALA A 245 -22.36 -10.07 -36.96
C ALA A 245 -23.59 -9.22 -36.60
N VAL A 246 -24.73 -9.45 -37.28
CA VAL A 246 -26.00 -8.75 -36.97
C VAL A 246 -26.49 -9.09 -35.57
N GLU A 247 -26.33 -10.34 -35.11
CA GLU A 247 -26.68 -10.74 -33.75
C GLU A 247 -25.83 -10.03 -32.69
N ALA A 248 -24.52 -9.91 -32.91
CA ALA A 248 -23.61 -9.19 -32.03
C ALA A 248 -23.97 -7.69 -31.94
N LEU A 249 -24.33 -7.08 -33.09
CA LEU A 249 -24.89 -5.73 -33.16
C LEU A 249 -26.18 -5.60 -32.35
N ALA A 250 -27.11 -6.54 -32.52
CA ALA A 250 -28.38 -6.57 -31.79
C ALA A 250 -28.19 -6.65 -30.27
N ARG A 251 -27.22 -7.46 -29.82
CA ARG A 251 -26.86 -7.63 -28.41
C ARG A 251 -26.06 -6.45 -27.85
N LYS A 252 -25.67 -5.49 -28.69
CA LYS A 252 -24.77 -4.37 -28.33
C LYS A 252 -23.50 -4.86 -27.64
N SER A 253 -22.96 -5.99 -28.11
CA SER A 253 -21.84 -6.67 -27.47
C SER A 253 -20.89 -7.23 -28.51
N LEU A 254 -19.62 -6.87 -28.43
CA LEU A 254 -18.55 -7.35 -29.29
C LEU A 254 -17.51 -8.10 -28.46
N SER A 255 -16.94 -9.15 -29.03
CA SER A 255 -15.82 -9.88 -28.44
C SER A 255 -14.51 -9.32 -28.98
N CYS A 256 -13.62 -8.86 -28.11
CA CYS A 256 -12.26 -8.49 -28.47
C CYS A 256 -11.29 -9.57 -28.01
N GLU A 257 -10.52 -10.14 -28.93
CA GLU A 257 -9.47 -11.11 -28.65
C GLU A 257 -8.10 -10.44 -28.78
N TYR A 258 -7.21 -10.74 -27.84
CA TYR A 258 -5.88 -10.13 -27.73
C TYR A 258 -4.81 -11.14 -28.10
N PHE A 259 -3.90 -10.74 -28.99
CA PHE A 259 -2.78 -11.57 -29.38
C PHE A 259 -1.47 -10.86 -29.11
N ASP A 260 -0.51 -11.60 -28.57
CA ASP A 260 0.84 -11.10 -28.36
C ASP A 260 1.67 -11.07 -29.66
N LYS A 261 2.95 -10.73 -29.53
CA LYS A 261 3.89 -10.64 -30.64
C LYS A 261 4.12 -11.96 -31.37
N GLU A 262 3.90 -13.10 -30.70
CA GLU A 262 4.10 -14.45 -31.22
C GLU A 262 2.81 -14.98 -31.87
N GLY A 263 1.70 -14.24 -31.76
CA GLY A 263 0.39 -14.62 -32.26
C GLY A 263 -0.38 -15.52 -31.30
N GLU A 264 0.06 -15.65 -30.05
CA GLU A 264 -0.66 -16.40 -29.03
C GLU A 264 -1.82 -15.57 -28.47
N LEU A 265 -2.97 -16.21 -28.26
CA LEU A 265 -4.12 -15.60 -27.60
C LEU A 265 -3.79 -15.38 -26.11
N ILE A 266 -3.67 -14.11 -25.71
CA ILE A 266 -3.34 -13.72 -24.33
C ILE A 266 -4.57 -13.31 -23.51
N GLY A 267 -5.72 -13.10 -24.15
CA GLY A 267 -6.97 -12.86 -23.44
C GLY A 267 -8.14 -12.52 -24.36
N ARG A 268 -9.32 -12.39 -23.75
CA ARG A 268 -10.57 -12.02 -24.40
C ARG A 268 -11.36 -11.08 -23.49
N SER A 269 -11.95 -10.03 -24.05
CA SER A 269 -12.93 -9.19 -23.36
C SER A 269 -14.21 -9.08 -24.14
N ILE A 270 -15.30 -8.82 -23.41
CA ILE A 270 -16.57 -8.43 -24.01
C ILE A 270 -16.71 -6.92 -23.89
N CYS A 271 -16.77 -6.22 -25.02
CA CYS A 271 -16.96 -4.79 -25.10
C CYS A 271 -18.44 -4.51 -25.39
N ARG A 272 -19.10 -3.79 -24.49
CA ARG A 272 -20.48 -3.34 -24.71
C ARG A 272 -20.45 -2.06 -25.53
N MET A 273 -21.23 -2.02 -26.60
CA MET A 273 -21.45 -0.80 -27.37
C MET A 273 -22.30 0.11 -26.50
N ARG A 274 -21.76 1.26 -26.10
CA ARG A 274 -22.56 2.28 -25.43
C ARG A 274 -23.36 3.03 -26.49
N ASP A 275 -24.63 3.29 -26.18
CA ASP A 275 -25.46 4.21 -26.96
C ASP A 275 -24.88 5.62 -26.76
N ILE A 276 -24.08 6.06 -27.72
CA ILE A 276 -23.67 7.46 -27.83
C ILE A 276 -24.25 7.92 -29.16
N ASP A 277 -25.32 8.71 -29.07
CA ASP A 277 -25.91 9.38 -30.21
C ASP A 277 -24.88 10.36 -30.80
N ASP A 278 -24.75 10.34 -32.14
CA ASP A 278 -23.96 11.24 -32.99
C ASP A 278 -22.45 11.41 -32.73
N GLN A 279 -21.81 10.58 -31.90
CA GLN A 279 -20.34 10.54 -31.78
C GLN A 279 -19.75 9.22 -32.28
N PRO A 280 -18.47 9.22 -32.74
CA PRO A 280 -17.74 7.98 -32.99
C PRO A 280 -17.81 7.08 -31.75
N GLN A 281 -18.13 5.80 -31.95
CA GLN A 281 -18.33 4.89 -30.84
C GLN A 281 -16.99 4.54 -30.21
N LEU A 282 -16.90 4.75 -28.91
CA LEU A 282 -15.75 4.40 -28.09
C LEU A 282 -15.94 2.97 -27.58
N PHE A 283 -15.13 2.03 -28.07
CA PHE A 283 -15.01 0.72 -27.45
C PHE A 283 -13.86 0.75 -26.45
N ALA A 284 -14.22 0.70 -25.17
CA ALA A 284 -13.25 0.54 -24.11
C ALA A 284 -12.87 -0.94 -24.00
N VAL A 285 -11.58 -1.22 -24.17
CA VAL A 285 -10.98 -2.53 -24.22
C VAL A 285 -9.98 -2.63 -23.07
N ALA A 286 -10.25 -3.50 -22.09
CA ALA A 286 -9.37 -3.64 -20.94
C ALA A 286 -8.02 -4.25 -21.35
N LEU A 287 -6.91 -3.62 -20.96
CA LEU A 287 -5.60 -4.20 -21.23
C LEU A 287 -5.34 -5.37 -20.27
N PRO A 288 -4.88 -6.54 -20.75
CA PRO A 288 -4.41 -7.60 -19.88
C PRO A 288 -3.16 -7.13 -19.12
N PHE A 289 -3.10 -7.43 -17.83
CA PHE A 289 -1.92 -7.13 -17.02
C PHE A 289 -0.73 -8.00 -17.47
N ASN A 290 0.46 -7.39 -17.59
CA ASN A 290 1.76 -8.05 -17.77
C ASN A 290 2.07 -8.71 -19.13
N ARG A 291 1.35 -8.42 -20.22
CA ARG A 291 1.76 -8.84 -21.58
C ARG A 291 1.56 -7.72 -22.61
N SER A 292 2.45 -7.66 -23.60
CA SER A 292 2.34 -6.77 -24.75
C SER A 292 1.36 -7.35 -25.78
N ILE A 293 0.28 -6.62 -26.11
CA ILE A 293 -0.61 -6.98 -27.23
C ILE A 293 -0.03 -6.34 -28.50
N LYS A 294 0.00 -7.13 -29.57
CA LYS A 294 0.38 -6.66 -30.90
C LYS A 294 -0.82 -6.60 -31.85
N LYS A 295 -1.85 -7.38 -31.54
CA LYS A 295 -3.04 -7.49 -32.38
C LYS A 295 -4.31 -7.63 -31.55
N ILE A 296 -5.35 -6.89 -31.92
CA ILE A 296 -6.71 -7.01 -31.40
C ILE A 296 -7.61 -7.47 -32.54
N GLU A 297 -8.33 -8.57 -32.37
CA GLU A 297 -9.36 -9.01 -33.32
C GLU A 297 -10.75 -8.78 -32.72
N ILE A 298 -11.63 -8.14 -33.49
CA ILE A 298 -13.04 -7.95 -33.12
C ILE A 298 -13.87 -9.07 -33.76
N ARG A 299 -14.56 -9.83 -32.91
CA ARG A 299 -15.41 -10.99 -33.25
C ARG A 299 -16.80 -10.83 -32.65
N TYR A 300 -17.74 -11.62 -33.17
CA TYR A 300 -19.11 -11.73 -32.67
C TYR A 300 -19.19 -12.46 -31.32
#